data_AF-A0A1G5I0C5-F1
#
_entry.id   AF-A0A1G5I0C5-F1
#
_cell.length_a   1.000
_cell.length_b   1.000
_cell.length_c   1.000
_cell.angle_alpha   90.00
_cell.angle_beta   90.00
_cell.angle_gamma   90.00
#
_symmetry.space_group_name_H-M   'P 1'
#
loop_
_entity.id
_entity.type
_entity.pdbx_description
1 polymer ?
#
loop_
_entity_poly.entity_id
_entity_poly.type
_entity_poly.pdbx_seq_one_letter_code
_entity_poly.pdbx_strand_id
1 'polypeptide(L)'
;MKKGTCKMGWYVRNVVTGHEGFVIGKLYWMYGCELILLMPTEEPKTIFDLQGDREKVSEEFLEKIEDKDNTRFEKEFVRPDLDKYFGMICRDKVTGFEGVAIGCATSMHGTDQYALQPLVRKKNKIDGPHEWIDVGRLEVIDRQVAVEEVKSDRPGGCELNLTGSLLSALC
;
A
#
# COMPACT_ATOMS: atom_id res chain seq x y z
N MET A 1 -20.93 -14.88 -5.78
CA MET A 1 -19.69 -15.68 -5.89
C MET A 1 -18.90 -15.54 -4.61
N LYS A 2 -18.38 -16.64 -4.04
CA LYS A 2 -17.42 -16.55 -2.92
C LYS A 2 -16.13 -15.95 -3.50
N LYS A 3 -15.80 -14.70 -3.16
CA LYS A 3 -14.50 -14.09 -3.49
C LYS A 3 -13.41 -14.95 -2.84
N GLY A 4 -12.70 -15.72 -3.65
CA GLY A 4 -11.47 -16.38 -3.20
C GLY A 4 -10.39 -15.32 -3.05
N THR A 5 -9.56 -15.45 -2.02
CA THR A 5 -8.40 -14.58 -1.82
C THR A 5 -7.42 -14.75 -2.98
N CYS A 6 -7.08 -13.66 -3.65
CA CYS A 6 -6.11 -13.62 -4.73
C CYS A 6 -4.73 -14.07 -4.22
N LYS A 7 -3.94 -14.75 -5.07
CA LYS A 7 -2.58 -15.20 -4.74
C LYS A 7 -1.55 -14.65 -5.71
N MET A 8 -0.30 -14.55 -5.25
CA MET A 8 0.82 -14.24 -6.15
C MET A 8 0.99 -15.37 -7.16
N GLY A 9 1.38 -15.03 -8.38
CA GLY A 9 1.57 -15.95 -9.50
C GLY A 9 0.30 -16.28 -10.27
N TRP A 10 -0.89 -15.88 -9.79
CA TRP A 10 -2.12 -16.04 -10.56
C TRP A 10 -2.12 -15.17 -11.81
N TYR A 11 -2.60 -15.75 -12.90
CA TYR A 11 -2.96 -15.00 -14.11
C TYR A 11 -4.40 -14.51 -13.97
N VAL A 12 -4.59 -13.20 -14.05
CA VAL A 12 -5.86 -12.54 -13.75
C VAL A 12 -6.20 -11.52 -14.83
N ARG A 13 -7.49 -11.22 -14.95
CA ARG A 13 -8.02 -10.09 -15.70
C ARG A 13 -8.52 -9.02 -14.72
N ASN A 14 -8.16 -7.77 -14.95
CA ASN A 14 -8.88 -6.65 -14.36
C ASN A 14 -10.19 -6.46 -15.13
N VAL A 15 -11.34 -6.70 -14.50
CA VAL A 15 -12.67 -6.61 -15.14
C VAL A 15 -13.08 -5.19 -15.50
N VAL A 16 -12.42 -4.18 -14.93
CA VAL A 16 -12.69 -2.75 -15.18
C VAL A 16 -11.94 -2.28 -16.43
N THR A 17 -10.65 -2.61 -16.53
CA THR A 17 -9.78 -2.14 -17.64
C THR A 17 -9.71 -3.14 -18.79
N GLY A 18 -10.04 -4.41 -18.54
CA GLY A 18 -9.85 -5.51 -19.48
C GLY A 18 -8.41 -6.01 -19.58
N HIS A 19 -7.47 -5.42 -18.84
CA HIS A 19 -6.07 -5.83 -18.86
C HIS A 19 -5.88 -7.21 -18.23
N GLU A 20 -4.99 -8.01 -18.83
CA GLU A 20 -4.61 -9.32 -18.33
C GLU A 20 -3.14 -9.31 -17.90
N GLY A 21 -2.83 -10.01 -16.82
CA GLY A 21 -1.49 -10.01 -16.27
C GLY A 21 -1.27 -11.00 -15.14
N PHE A 22 -0.06 -11.02 -14.63
CA PHE A 22 0.33 -11.83 -13.47
C PHE A 22 0.30 -11.01 -12.19
N VAL A 23 -0.24 -11.59 -11.14
CA VAL A 23 -0.18 -11.03 -9.80
C VAL A 23 1.24 -11.19 -9.27
N ILE A 24 1.98 -10.08 -9.16
CA ILE A 24 3.40 -10.10 -8.80
C ILE A 24 3.67 -9.58 -7.39
N GLY A 25 2.65 -9.04 -6.72
CA GLY A 25 2.83 -8.46 -5.40
C GLY A 25 1.57 -7.81 -4.86
N LYS A 26 1.71 -7.29 -3.65
CA LYS A 26 0.65 -6.55 -2.96
C LYS A 26 1.24 -5.33 -2.28
N LEU A 27 0.50 -4.23 -2.39
CA LEU A 27 0.82 -2.91 -1.90
C LEU A 27 -0.13 -2.58 -0.76
N TYR A 28 0.43 -2.10 0.33
CA TYR A 28 -0.26 -1.65 1.52
C TYR A 28 0.03 -0.16 1.67
N TRP A 29 -1.00 0.67 1.80
CA TRP A 29 -0.83 2.08 2.16
C TRP A 29 -1.21 2.28 3.62
N MET A 30 -0.61 3.32 4.22
CA MET A 30 -1.02 3.81 5.52
C MET A 30 -2.55 4.06 5.50
N TYR A 31 -3.24 3.60 6.54
CA TYR A 31 -4.71 3.57 6.66
C TYR A 31 -5.45 2.44 5.92
N GLY A 32 -4.75 1.36 5.53
CA GLY A 32 -5.40 0.09 5.20
C GLY A 32 -5.93 -0.03 3.77
N CYS A 33 -5.51 0.86 2.86
CA CYS A 33 -5.75 0.66 1.45
C CYS A 33 -4.77 -0.41 0.93
N GLU A 34 -5.33 -1.51 0.42
CA GLU A 34 -4.58 -2.63 -0.13
C GLU A 34 -4.82 -2.74 -1.64
N LEU A 35 -3.74 -2.79 -2.42
CA LEU A 35 -3.79 -2.91 -3.87
C LEU A 35 -2.95 -4.10 -4.32
N ILE A 36 -3.43 -4.81 -5.31
CA ILE A 36 -2.68 -5.85 -6.01
C ILE A 36 -1.79 -5.20 -7.07
N LEU A 37 -0.55 -5.66 -7.15
CA LEU A 37 0.38 -5.30 -8.21
C LEU A 37 0.25 -6.31 -9.34
N LEU A 38 -0.22 -5.84 -10.49
CA LEU A 38 -0.41 -6.61 -11.71
C LEU A 38 0.70 -6.27 -12.71
N MET A 39 1.39 -7.28 -13.19
CA MET A 39 2.30 -7.16 -14.34
C MET A 39 1.51 -7.52 -15.61
N PRO A 40 1.12 -6.54 -16.44
CA PRO A 40 0.35 -6.82 -17.65
C PRO A 40 1.17 -7.65 -18.63
N THR A 41 0.51 -8.54 -19.38
CA THR A 41 1.18 -9.34 -20.43
C THR A 41 1.29 -8.63 -21.77
N GLU A 42 0.48 -7.60 -22.00
CA GLU A 42 0.59 -6.70 -23.14
C GLU A 42 1.19 -5.38 -22.69
N GLU A 43 1.96 -4.71 -23.56
CA GLU A 43 2.35 -3.33 -23.29
C GLU A 43 1.09 -2.45 -23.16
N PRO A 44 1.03 -1.60 -22.13
CA PRO A 44 -0.13 -0.76 -21.90
C PRO A 44 -0.34 0.19 -23.09
N LYS A 45 -1.58 0.28 -23.54
CA LYS A 45 -1.94 1.00 -24.77
C LYS A 45 -1.97 2.52 -24.57
N THR A 46 -1.90 3.01 -23.32
CA THR A 46 -1.86 4.45 -23.04
C THR A 46 -0.80 4.83 -21.99
N ILE A 47 -0.28 6.05 -22.10
CA ILE A 47 0.69 6.64 -21.16
C ILE A 47 0.08 6.89 -19.77
N PHE A 48 -1.24 6.93 -19.64
CA PHE A 48 -1.94 7.12 -18.36
C PHE A 48 -2.01 5.83 -17.53
N ASP A 49 -1.69 4.68 -18.13
CA ASP A 49 -1.69 3.38 -17.46
C ASP A 49 -0.35 3.09 -16.74
N LEU A 50 0.67 3.92 -16.97
CA LEU A 50 2.05 3.70 -16.51
C LEU A 50 2.54 4.82 -15.58
N GLN A 51 2.10 4.80 -14.32
CA GLN A 51 2.97 5.30 -13.24
C GLN A 51 3.70 4.11 -12.63
N GLY A 52 4.67 3.60 -13.39
CA GLY A 52 5.42 2.36 -13.14
C GLY A 52 4.91 1.21 -14.00
N ASP A 53 5.78 0.26 -14.36
CA ASP A 53 5.52 -0.91 -15.24
C ASP A 53 4.48 -1.92 -14.70
N ARG A 54 3.63 -1.50 -13.76
CA ARG A 54 2.74 -2.33 -12.95
C ARG A 54 1.43 -1.61 -12.69
N GLU A 55 0.34 -2.27 -13.03
CA GLU A 55 -1.00 -1.80 -12.70
C GLU A 55 -1.30 -2.06 -11.22
N LYS A 56 -1.94 -1.08 -10.55
CA LYS A 56 -2.33 -1.15 -9.13
C LYS A 56 -3.85 -1.25 -9.08
N VAL A 57 -4.37 -2.36 -8.59
CA VAL A 57 -5.81 -2.66 -8.70
C VAL A 57 -6.33 -3.28 -7.41
N SER A 58 -7.52 -2.88 -6.98
CA SER A 58 -8.18 -3.53 -5.85
C SER A 58 -8.49 -4.99 -6.20
N GLU A 59 -8.27 -5.89 -5.26
CA GLU A 59 -8.49 -7.34 -5.46
C GLU A 59 -9.90 -7.67 -5.98
N GLU A 60 -10.88 -6.85 -5.63
CA GLU A 60 -12.27 -7.01 -6.05
C GLU A 60 -12.54 -6.85 -7.54
N PHE A 61 -11.61 -6.23 -8.27
CA PHE A 61 -11.70 -6.09 -9.72
C PHE A 61 -10.94 -7.17 -10.47
N LEU A 62 -10.39 -8.17 -9.76
CA LEU A 62 -9.63 -9.25 -10.38
C LEU A 62 -10.47 -10.51 -10.54
N GLU A 63 -10.44 -11.04 -11.75
CA GLU A 63 -10.98 -12.35 -12.09
C GLU A 63 -9.83 -13.29 -12.47
N LYS A 64 -9.72 -14.44 -11.81
CA LYS A 64 -8.74 -15.46 -12.18
C LYS A 64 -9.12 -16.06 -13.54
N ILE A 65 -8.17 -16.07 -14.46
CA ILE A 65 -8.32 -16.79 -15.72
C ILE A 65 -7.79 -18.21 -15.48
N GLU A 66 -8.67 -19.21 -15.52
CA GLU A 66 -8.28 -20.62 -15.47
C GLU A 66 -7.51 -20.99 -16.76
N ASP A 67 -6.54 -21.90 -16.64
CA ASP A 67 -5.80 -22.52 -17.76
C ASP A 67 -4.87 -21.64 -18.61
N LYS A 68 -3.79 -21.16 -17.99
CA LYS A 68 -2.48 -21.18 -18.67
C LYS A 68 -1.54 -22.01 -17.81
N ASP A 69 -0.83 -22.99 -18.40
CA ASP A 69 0.18 -23.88 -17.79
C ASP A 69 1.39 -23.16 -17.11
N ASN A 70 1.26 -21.87 -16.80
CA ASN A 70 2.29 -20.97 -16.33
C ASN A 70 2.18 -20.62 -14.83
N THR A 71 1.30 -21.23 -14.05
CA THR A 71 1.26 -21.10 -12.58
C THR A 71 2.39 -21.89 -11.91
N ARG A 72 3.65 -21.68 -12.32
CA ARG A 72 4.81 -22.37 -11.74
C ARG A 72 5.20 -21.90 -10.34
N PHE A 73 4.69 -20.75 -9.88
CA PHE A 73 5.11 -20.13 -8.62
C PHE A 73 3.96 -19.45 -7.88
N GLU A 74 2.90 -20.21 -7.56
CA GLU A 74 1.84 -19.70 -6.69
C GLU A 74 2.35 -19.53 -5.26
N LYS A 75 2.09 -18.36 -4.65
CA LYS A 75 2.47 -18.06 -3.27
C LYS A 75 1.37 -17.28 -2.57
N GLU A 76 1.09 -17.66 -1.32
CA GLU A 76 0.22 -16.89 -0.44
C GLU A 76 0.87 -15.54 -0.10
N PHE A 77 0.03 -14.52 0.04
CA PHE A 77 0.49 -13.24 0.57
C PHE A 77 0.82 -13.39 2.05
N VAL A 78 2.09 -13.18 2.41
CA VAL A 78 2.49 -12.99 3.79
C VAL A 78 2.36 -11.50 4.09
N ARG A 79 1.47 -11.13 5.01
CA ARG A 79 1.32 -9.75 5.43
C ARG A 79 2.60 -9.33 6.18
N PRO A 80 3.27 -8.24 5.78
CA PRO A 80 4.45 -7.76 6.47
C PRO A 80 4.05 -7.12 7.82
N ASP A 81 5.03 -6.96 8.71
CA ASP A 81 4.85 -6.25 9.98
C ASP A 81 4.75 -4.74 9.73
N LEU A 82 3.53 -4.29 9.41
CA LEU A 82 3.24 -2.90 9.08
C LEU A 82 3.44 -1.96 10.27
N ASP A 83 3.08 -2.41 11.48
CA ASP A 83 3.11 -1.60 12.71
C ASP A 83 4.55 -1.22 13.10
N LYS A 84 5.53 -2.01 12.67
CA LYS A 84 6.94 -1.73 12.89
C LYS A 84 7.43 -0.45 12.21
N TYR A 85 6.88 -0.11 11.03
CA TYR A 85 7.40 0.99 10.22
C TYR A 85 6.36 2.05 9.87
N PHE A 86 5.09 1.71 9.69
CA PHE A 86 4.08 2.69 9.28
C PHE A 86 3.94 3.85 10.25
N GLY A 87 3.95 5.07 9.70
CA GLY A 87 3.93 6.30 10.49
C GLY A 87 5.23 6.56 11.25
N MET A 88 6.25 5.70 11.19
CA MET A 88 7.54 5.97 11.82
C MET A 88 8.39 6.84 10.90
N ILE A 89 9.24 7.68 11.49
CA ILE A 89 10.31 8.34 10.75
C ILE A 89 11.42 7.31 10.57
N CYS A 90 11.75 7.03 9.32
CA CYS A 90 12.78 6.08 8.95
C CYS A 90 13.88 6.77 8.13
N ARG A 91 15.06 6.16 8.18
CA ARG A 91 16.25 6.53 7.42
C ARG A 91 16.72 5.35 6.58
N ASP A 92 17.07 5.61 5.33
CA ASP A 92 17.87 4.68 4.52
C ASP A 92 19.34 4.76 4.96
N LYS A 93 19.87 3.66 5.50
CA LYS A 93 21.26 3.56 5.98
C LYS A 93 22.31 3.79 4.88
N VAL A 94 21.94 3.63 3.61
CA VAL A 94 22.88 3.76 2.48
C VAL A 94 22.96 5.20 1.99
N THR A 95 21.83 5.84 1.71
CA THR A 95 21.80 7.21 1.15
C THR A 95 21.69 8.30 2.20
N GLY A 96 21.25 7.97 3.41
CA GLY A 96 20.87 8.95 4.44
C GLY A 96 19.52 9.63 4.19
N PHE A 97 18.73 9.17 3.22
CA PHE A 97 17.38 9.68 2.97
C PHE A 97 16.48 9.44 4.19
N GLU A 98 15.75 10.47 4.62
CA GLU A 98 14.87 10.43 5.79
C GLU A 98 13.44 10.80 5.40
N GLY A 99 12.47 10.04 5.89
CA GLY A 99 11.06 10.26 5.60
C GLY A 99 10.14 9.45 6.51
N VAL A 100 8.85 9.70 6.40
CA VAL A 100 7.81 8.91 7.06
C VAL A 100 7.47 7.71 6.19
N ALA A 101 7.46 6.51 6.76
CA ALA A 101 7.02 5.32 6.04
C ALA A 101 5.49 5.33 5.87
N ILE A 102 5.03 5.44 4.62
CA ILE A 102 3.61 5.61 4.26
C ILE A 102 3.02 4.46 3.43
N GLY A 103 3.86 3.55 2.93
CA GLY A 103 3.41 2.42 2.13
C GLY A 103 4.41 1.27 2.17
N CYS A 104 3.94 0.06 1.90
CA CYS A 104 4.73 -1.16 1.87
C CYS A 104 4.37 -1.97 0.62
N ALA A 105 5.35 -2.38 -0.16
CA ALA A 105 5.19 -3.26 -1.30
C ALA A 105 5.84 -4.60 -0.98
N THR A 106 5.07 -5.67 -1.15
CA THR A 106 5.53 -7.06 -1.07
C THR A 106 5.59 -7.63 -2.47
N SER A 107 6.76 -8.12 -2.88
CA SER A 107 6.98 -8.69 -4.21
C SER A 107 7.05 -10.22 -4.15
N MET A 108 6.75 -10.87 -5.28
CA MET A 108 6.88 -12.33 -5.47
C MET A 108 8.27 -12.87 -5.10
N HIS A 109 9.32 -12.07 -5.26
CA HIS A 109 10.69 -12.44 -4.92
C HIS A 109 11.05 -12.26 -3.43
N GLY A 110 10.07 -11.92 -2.57
CA GLY A 110 10.30 -11.73 -1.13
C GLY A 110 11.06 -10.46 -0.78
N THR A 111 11.10 -9.49 -1.69
CA THR A 111 11.66 -8.16 -1.43
C THR A 111 10.53 -7.26 -0.94
N ASP A 112 10.53 -7.00 0.37
CA ASP A 112 9.64 -6.02 0.98
C ASP A 112 10.32 -4.65 0.93
N GLN A 113 9.57 -3.66 0.44
CA GLN A 113 10.04 -2.27 0.31
C GLN A 113 9.04 -1.35 0.98
N TYR A 114 9.52 -0.30 1.66
CA TYR A 114 8.66 0.76 2.18
C TYR A 114 8.84 2.05 1.39
N ALA A 115 7.73 2.72 1.13
CA ALA A 115 7.71 4.08 0.58
C ALA A 115 7.96 5.08 1.71
N LEU A 116 9.08 5.79 1.65
CA LEU A 116 9.41 6.90 2.54
C LEU A 116 8.98 8.22 1.89
N GLN A 117 7.99 8.88 2.49
CA GLN A 117 7.62 10.24 2.13
C GLN A 117 8.57 11.22 2.84
N PRO A 118 9.29 12.08 2.09
CA PRO A 118 10.21 13.05 2.68
C PRO A 118 9.51 13.98 3.67
N LEU A 119 10.20 14.30 4.77
CA LEU A 119 9.74 15.27 5.77
C LEU A 119 9.71 16.67 5.17
N VAL A 120 8.61 17.42 5.37
CA VAL A 120 8.52 18.82 4.93
C VAL A 120 9.42 19.69 5.81
N ARG A 121 10.57 20.11 5.28
CA ARG A 121 11.54 20.92 6.03
C ARG A 121 11.26 22.43 5.95
N LYS A 122 10.46 22.87 4.98
CA LYS A 122 10.06 24.28 4.81
C LYS A 122 8.55 24.40 4.65
N LYS A 123 7.96 25.37 5.36
CA LYS A 123 6.54 25.70 5.27
C LYS A 123 6.14 25.91 3.80
N ASN A 124 5.11 25.18 3.35
CA ASN A 124 4.55 25.21 1.98
C ASN A 124 5.43 24.63 0.86
N LYS A 125 6.38 23.72 1.15
CA LYS A 125 7.03 22.91 0.11
C LYS A 125 6.78 21.43 0.33
N ILE A 126 6.34 20.76 -0.73
CA ILE A 126 6.37 19.30 -0.81
C ILE A 126 7.79 18.95 -1.24
N ASP A 127 8.56 18.31 -0.37
CA ASP A 127 9.95 17.96 -0.63
C ASP A 127 10.04 16.71 -1.54
N GLY A 128 9.41 16.74 -2.73
CA GLY A 128 9.54 15.68 -3.75
C GLY A 128 8.65 14.43 -3.54
N PRO A 129 8.74 13.46 -4.46
CA PRO A 129 8.00 12.19 -4.38
C PRO A 129 8.55 11.28 -3.27
N HIS A 130 7.77 10.27 -2.89
CA HIS A 130 8.26 9.21 -1.99
C HIS A 130 9.26 8.30 -2.70
N GLU A 131 10.17 7.69 -1.93
CA GLU A 131 11.15 6.72 -2.43
C GLU A 131 10.90 5.33 -1.84
N TRP A 132 11.04 4.29 -2.67
CA TRP A 132 10.90 2.89 -2.26
C TRP A 132 12.24 2.34 -1.78
N ILE A 133 12.31 2.00 -0.48
CA ILE A 133 13.53 1.55 0.19
C ILE A 133 13.33 0.12 0.71
N ASP A 134 14.29 -0.77 0.43
CA ASP A 134 14.28 -2.15 0.93
C ASP A 134 14.30 -2.21 2.46
N VAL A 135 13.56 -3.14 3.06
CA VAL A 135 13.50 -3.32 4.53
C VAL A 135 14.89 -3.50 5.17
N GLY A 136 15.81 -4.18 4.50
CA GLY A 136 17.19 -4.38 5.00
C GLY A 136 18.01 -3.08 5.12
N ARG A 137 17.60 -2.03 4.40
CA ARG A 137 18.23 -0.70 4.40
C ARG A 137 17.60 0.28 5.37
N LEU A 138 16.37 0.01 5.81
CA LEU A 138 15.63 0.90 6.71
C LEU A 138 16.13 0.83 8.16
N GLU A 139 16.16 1.99 8.78
CA GLU A 139 16.37 2.21 10.20
C GLU A 139 15.26 3.11 10.73
N VAL A 140 14.58 2.74 11.80
CA VAL A 140 13.60 3.61 12.47
C VAL A 140 14.39 4.58 13.36
N ILE A 141 14.22 5.89 13.11
CA ILE A 141 14.94 6.94 13.84
C ILE A 141 14.04 7.69 14.82
N ASP A 142 12.72 7.72 14.57
CA ASP A 142 11.77 8.36 15.48
C ASP A 142 10.35 7.80 15.31
N ARG A 143 9.51 7.95 16.34
CA ARG A 143 8.07 7.69 16.25
C ARG A 143 7.37 9.01 15.95
N GLN A 144 6.52 9.05 14.93
CA GLN A 144 5.81 10.28 14.61
C GLN A 144 4.84 10.67 15.74
N VAL A 145 4.79 11.99 15.94
CA VAL A 145 3.89 12.80 16.76
C VAL A 145 2.55 12.12 17.03
N ALA A 146 2.20 12.01 18.31
CA ALA A 146 0.96 11.40 18.75
C ALA A 146 -0.25 12.18 18.18
N VAL A 147 -1.37 11.52 17.89
CA VAL A 147 -2.59 12.19 17.36
C VAL A 147 -3.03 13.32 18.29
N GLU A 148 -2.75 13.17 19.60
CA GLU A 148 -3.02 14.12 20.67
C GLU A 148 -2.21 15.43 20.55
N GLU A 149 -1.06 15.39 19.88
CA GLU A 149 -0.19 16.53 19.62
C GLU A 149 -0.58 17.26 18.31
N VAL A 150 -1.37 16.62 17.45
CA VAL A 150 -1.92 17.22 16.22
C VAL A 150 -3.32 17.77 16.49
N LYS A 151 -3.39 18.82 17.32
CA LYS A 151 -4.62 19.62 17.49
C LYS A 151 -4.57 20.84 16.58
N SER A 152 -5.57 20.97 15.70
CA SER A 152 -5.84 22.24 15.04
C SER A 152 -6.85 23.05 15.87
N ASP A 153 -6.71 24.37 15.90
CA ASP A 153 -7.68 25.27 16.55
C ASP A 153 -9.08 25.20 15.91
N ARG A 154 -9.18 24.62 14.71
CA ARG A 154 -10.44 24.35 14.01
C ARG A 154 -10.50 22.87 13.64
N PRO A 155 -11.51 22.10 14.09
CA PRO A 155 -11.67 20.71 13.68
C PRO A 155 -11.88 20.64 12.16
N GLY A 156 -11.05 19.86 11.47
CA GLY A 156 -11.08 19.69 10.01
C GLY A 156 -12.10 18.67 9.51
N GLY A 157 -13.06 18.25 10.33
CA GLY A 157 -14.08 17.26 10.00
C GLY A 157 -15.32 17.40 10.86
N CYS A 158 -16.44 16.84 10.41
CA CYS A 158 -17.67 16.79 11.21
C CYS A 158 -17.38 16.02 12.51
N GLU A 159 -17.64 16.65 13.65
CA GLU A 159 -17.62 16.00 14.95
C GLU A 159 -18.66 14.87 14.95
N LEU A 160 -18.23 13.63 14.72
CA LEU A 160 -18.99 12.49 15.18
C LEU A 160 -18.87 12.47 16.70
N ASN A 161 -19.83 13.10 17.35
CA ASN A 161 -20.07 12.96 18.79
C ASN A 161 -20.34 11.48 19.11
N LEU A 162 -19.30 10.70 19.31
CA LEU A 162 -19.35 9.45 20.05
C LEU A 162 -19.29 9.79 21.54
N THR A 163 -20.28 10.53 22.03
CA THR A 163 -20.60 10.55 23.45
C THR A 163 -21.56 9.41 23.71
N GLY A 164 -21.15 8.50 24.59
CA GLY A 164 -21.81 7.23 24.83
C GLY A 164 -23.29 7.37 25.19
N SER A 165 -24.10 6.52 24.56
CA SER A 165 -25.43 6.12 25.04
C SER A 165 -25.93 4.93 24.20
N LEU A 166 -25.35 3.75 24.40
CA LEU A 166 -25.97 2.48 23.97
C LEU A 166 -25.88 1.40 25.05
N LEU A 167 -25.95 1.82 26.32
CA LEU A 167 -26.13 0.94 27.48
C LEU A 167 -27.16 1.55 28.43
N SER A 168 -28.43 1.55 28.03
CA SER A 168 -29.60 1.35 28.91
C SER A 168 -30.92 1.53 28.13
N ALA A 169 -31.92 0.72 28.52
CA ALA A 169 -33.28 0.57 27.99
C ALA A 169 -33.38 -0.27 26.70
N LEU A 170 -33.96 -1.49 26.65
CA LEU A 170 -34.99 -2.11 27.50
C LEU A 170 -36.15 -1.14 27.80
N CYS A 171 -36.92 -0.84 26.76
CA CYS A 171 -38.38 -0.95 26.70
C CYS A 171 -38.77 -1.10 25.22
#